data_AF-A0A9P9IJQ9-F1
#
_entry.id   AF-A0A9P9IJQ9-F1
#
_cell.length_a   1.000
_cell.length_b   1.000
_cell.length_c   1.000
_cell.angle_alpha   90.00
_cell.angle_beta   90.00
_cell.angle_gamma   90.00
#
_symmetry.space_group_name_H-M   'P 1'
#
loop_
_entity.id
_entity.type
_entity.pdbx_description
1 polymer ?
#
loop_
_entity_poly.entity_id
_entity_poly.type
_entity_poly.pdbx_seq_one_letter_code
_entity_poly.pdbx_strand_id
1 'polypeptide(L)'
;MGIPRDDSAARLAAELRNYDFFGAPTVAIVTMDEELGAPDSLSVGMYLQLLLLALDKDGIESCIQVSVAGYPEVLREELGIPANQEVICGVALGYPDPTYKGNIFRAKKEPFTNVVRFVDA
;
A
#
# COMPACT_ATOMS: atom_id res chain seq x y z
N MET A 1 -16.89 -0.15 5.41
CA MET A 1 -17.33 1.07 4.69
C MET A 1 -18.85 1.19 4.54
N GLY A 2 -19.61 0.10 4.35
CA GLY A 2 -21.07 0.19 4.21
C GLY A 2 -21.54 0.64 2.82
N ILE A 3 -20.68 0.44 1.81
CA ILE A 3 -20.96 0.74 0.41
C ILE A 3 -21.50 -0.54 -0.25
N PRO A 4 -22.73 -0.54 -0.79
CA PRO A 4 -23.28 -1.65 -1.57
C PRO A 4 -22.43 -1.96 -2.81
N ARG A 5 -22.47 -3.22 -3.29
CA ARG A 5 -21.66 -3.63 -4.45
C ARG A 5 -22.11 -3.00 -5.77
N ASP A 6 -23.41 -2.75 -5.88
CA ASP A 6 -24.13 -2.14 -6.99
C ASP A 6 -24.04 -0.61 -7.01
N ASP A 7 -23.59 0.02 -5.92
CA ASP A 7 -23.32 1.46 -5.87
C ASP A 7 -21.95 1.77 -6.47
N SER A 8 -21.91 1.86 -7.81
CA SER A 8 -20.69 2.14 -8.58
C SER A 8 -20.09 3.51 -8.24
N ALA A 9 -20.94 4.51 -8.00
CA ALA A 9 -20.49 5.87 -7.71
C ALA A 9 -19.79 5.96 -6.35
N ALA A 10 -20.38 5.40 -5.29
CA ALA A 10 -19.76 5.39 -3.97
C ALA A 10 -18.48 4.54 -3.94
N ARG A 11 -18.43 3.45 -4.70
CA ARG A 11 -17.21 2.63 -4.86
C ARG A 11 -16.09 3.41 -5.55
N LEU A 12 -16.40 4.09 -6.64
CA LEU A 12 -15.44 4.94 -7.34
C LEU A 12 -14.93 6.05 -6.41
N ALA A 13 -15.82 6.72 -5.66
CA ALA A 13 -15.40 7.73 -4.69
C ALA A 13 -14.46 7.16 -3.62
N ALA A 14 -14.72 5.95 -3.12
CA ALA A 14 -13.84 5.28 -2.17
C ALA A 14 -12.49 4.89 -2.77
N GLU A 15 -12.47 4.47 -4.04
CA GLU A 15 -11.24 4.15 -4.78
C GLU A 15 -10.39 5.41 -5.00
N LEU A 16 -11.02 6.53 -5.39
CA LEU A 16 -10.34 7.79 -5.64
C LEU A 16 -9.63 8.37 -4.40
N ARG A 17 -10.06 7.99 -3.18
CA ARG A 17 -9.34 8.36 -1.95
C ARG A 17 -7.89 7.88 -1.93
N ASN A 18 -7.53 6.90 -2.74
CA ASN A 18 -6.13 6.51 -2.90
C ASN A 18 -5.25 7.67 -3.36
N TYR A 19 -5.74 8.51 -4.25
CA TYR A 19 -4.95 9.58 -4.87
C TYR A 19 -4.87 10.84 -4.00
N ASP A 20 -5.67 10.91 -2.93
CA ASP A 20 -5.54 11.87 -1.84
C ASP A 20 -4.90 11.21 -0.59
N PHE A 21 -4.30 10.02 -0.76
CA PHE A 21 -3.61 9.27 0.31
C PHE A 21 -4.48 9.09 1.57
N PHE A 22 -5.80 8.96 1.37
CA PHE A 22 -6.82 8.91 2.41
C PHE A 22 -6.83 10.12 3.38
N GLY A 23 -6.17 11.23 3.04
CA GLY A 23 -5.99 12.40 3.90
C GLY A 23 -4.83 12.26 4.89
N ALA A 24 -3.88 11.35 4.62
CA ALA A 24 -2.71 11.17 5.46
C ALA A 24 -1.81 12.43 5.48
N PRO A 25 -1.25 12.82 6.64
CA PRO A 25 -0.37 13.97 6.75
C PRO A 25 1.01 13.75 6.11
N THR A 26 1.43 12.49 5.95
CA THR A 26 2.73 12.12 5.40
C THR A 26 2.55 11.01 4.38
N VAL A 27 3.31 11.10 3.30
CA VAL A 27 3.33 10.10 2.22
C VAL A 27 4.78 9.73 1.91
N ALA A 28 5.04 8.44 1.77
CA ALA A 28 6.28 7.94 1.19
C ALA A 28 6.00 7.36 -0.21
N ILE A 29 6.84 7.68 -1.18
CA ILE A 29 6.84 7.01 -2.49
C ILE A 29 8.03 6.06 -2.52
N VAL A 30 7.76 4.81 -2.89
CA VAL A 30 8.73 3.73 -2.89
C VAL A 30 9.10 3.45 -4.32
N THR A 31 10.39 3.56 -4.61
CA THR A 31 10.95 3.28 -5.94
C THR A 31 11.96 2.14 -5.89
N MET A 32 12.19 1.55 -7.06
CA MET A 32 13.22 0.55 -7.28
C MET A 32 13.97 0.93 -8.56
N ASP A 33 15.28 0.69 -8.61
CA ASP A 33 16.03 0.92 -9.84
C ASP A 33 15.53 -0.01 -10.96
N GLU A 34 15.37 0.49 -12.18
CA GLU A 34 14.81 -0.26 -13.31
C GLU A 34 15.71 -1.42 -13.79
N GLU A 35 16.99 -1.42 -13.41
CA GLU A 35 17.90 -2.55 -13.68
C GLU A 35 17.60 -3.76 -12.79
N LEU A 36 16.84 -3.58 -11.70
CA LEU A 36 16.45 -4.63 -10.77
C LEU A 36 15.22 -5.39 -11.26
N GLY A 37 15.17 -6.70 -11.00
CA GLY A 37 14.14 -7.58 -11.52
C GLY A 37 13.07 -7.95 -10.48
N ALA A 38 12.16 -8.83 -10.92
CA ALA A 38 11.14 -9.41 -10.04
C ALA A 38 11.71 -10.06 -8.76
N PRO A 39 12.88 -10.75 -8.76
CA PRO A 39 13.46 -11.26 -7.52
C PRO A 39 13.84 -10.16 -6.53
N ASP A 40 14.31 -9.01 -7.00
CA ASP A 40 14.73 -7.88 -6.16
C ASP A 40 13.53 -7.16 -5.54
N SER A 41 12.37 -7.19 -6.20
CA SER A 41 11.11 -6.69 -5.65
C SER A 41 10.72 -7.40 -4.34
N LEU A 42 11.19 -8.63 -4.12
CA LEU A 42 11.03 -9.33 -2.85
C LEU A 42 11.75 -8.60 -1.73
N SER A 43 12.97 -8.11 -1.97
CA SER A 43 13.74 -7.33 -1.00
C SER A 43 13.05 -6.01 -0.67
N VAL A 44 12.45 -5.34 -1.67
CA VAL A 44 11.60 -4.15 -1.44
C VAL A 44 10.41 -4.49 -0.56
N GLY A 45 9.71 -5.60 -0.84
CA GLY A 45 8.59 -6.07 -0.02
C GLY A 45 8.99 -6.38 1.43
N MET A 46 10.14 -7.02 1.62
CA MET A 46 10.69 -7.30 2.95
C MET A 46 11.04 -6.02 3.71
N TYR A 47 11.68 -5.06 3.04
CA TYR A 47 11.97 -3.74 3.61
C TYR A 47 10.69 -3.01 4.00
N LEU A 48 9.69 -2.96 3.12
CA LEU A 48 8.42 -2.30 3.41
C LEU A 48 7.75 -2.92 4.61
N GLN A 49 7.65 -4.24 4.69
CA GLN A 49 7.04 -4.91 5.83
C GLN A 49 7.78 -4.57 7.14
N LEU A 50 9.12 -4.52 7.13
CA LEU A 50 9.91 -4.15 8.30
C LEU A 50 9.65 -2.69 8.70
N LEU A 51 9.63 -1.76 7.74
CA LEU A 51 9.32 -0.35 7.96
C LEU A 51 7.93 -0.18 8.58
N LEU A 52 6.90 -0.83 8.03
CA LEU A 52 5.55 -0.72 8.55
C LEU A 52 5.41 -1.27 9.98
N LEU A 53 6.10 -2.36 10.30
CA LEU A 53 6.13 -2.90 11.67
C LEU A 53 6.85 -1.96 12.64
N ALA A 54 7.91 -1.28 12.19
CA ALA A 54 8.62 -0.30 13.00
C ALA A 54 7.74 0.94 13.27
N LEU A 55 7.01 1.42 12.25
CA LEU A 55 6.05 2.52 12.38
C LEU A 55 4.90 2.17 13.33
N ASP A 56 4.34 0.97 13.19
CA ASP A 56 3.26 0.46 14.06
C ASP A 56 3.69 0.40 15.53
N LYS A 57 4.93 -0.04 15.80
CA LYS A 57 5.52 -0.03 17.15
C LYS A 57 5.51 1.36 17.80
N ASP A 58 5.67 2.41 16.99
CA ASP A 58 5.67 3.81 17.44
C ASP A 58 4.27 4.47 17.31
N GLY A 59 3.23 3.69 17.00
CA GLY A 59 1.84 4.15 16.91
C GLY A 59 1.50 4.90 15.63
N ILE A 60 2.33 4.79 14.59
CA ILE A 60 2.08 5.35 13.27
C ILE A 60 1.46 4.26 12.40
N GLU A 61 0.24 4.48 11.93
CA GLU A 61 -0.39 3.56 10.99
C GLU A 61 0.00 3.88 9.55
N SER A 62 -0.16 2.86 8.70
CA SER A 62 0.29 2.90 7.33
C SER A 62 -0.69 2.20 6.38
N CYS A 63 -0.75 2.68 5.14
CA CYS A 63 -1.51 2.04 4.07
C CYS A 63 -0.68 2.02 2.79
N ILE A 64 -0.32 0.82 2.31
CA ILE A 64 0.35 0.62 1.02
C ILE A 64 -0.67 0.79 -0.10
N GLN A 65 -0.30 1.55 -1.13
CA GLN A 65 -1.16 1.92 -2.25
C GLN A 65 -0.42 1.68 -3.57
N VAL A 66 -0.81 0.63 -4.28
CA VAL A 66 -0.29 0.33 -5.64
C VAL A 66 -0.99 1.19 -6.70
N SER A 67 -2.17 1.72 -6.39
CA SER A 67 -2.96 2.60 -7.27
C SER A 67 -2.17 3.79 -7.81
N VAL A 68 -1.36 4.46 -6.99
CA VAL A 68 -0.56 5.62 -7.41
C VAL A 68 0.59 5.24 -8.36
N ALA A 69 1.08 4.00 -8.31
CA ALA A 69 2.07 3.49 -9.25
C ALA A 69 1.52 3.38 -10.68
N GLY A 70 0.19 3.42 -10.86
CA GLY A 70 -0.45 3.53 -12.18
C GLY A 70 -0.29 4.90 -12.86
N TYR A 71 0.21 5.91 -12.13
CA TYR A 71 0.45 7.27 -12.64
C TYR A 71 1.88 7.74 -12.35
N PRO A 72 2.91 6.99 -12.80
CA PRO A 72 4.29 7.27 -12.43
C PRO A 72 4.80 8.59 -13.00
N GLU A 73 4.30 9.03 -14.16
CA GLU A 73 4.71 10.31 -14.76
C GLU A 73 4.33 11.51 -13.91
N VAL A 74 3.14 11.49 -13.28
CA VAL A 74 2.71 12.55 -12.36
C VAL A 74 3.65 12.60 -11.15
N LEU A 75 3.98 11.45 -10.57
CA LEU A 75 4.90 11.37 -9.44
C LEU A 75 6.32 11.82 -9.81
N ARG A 76 6.79 11.50 -11.02
CA ARG A 76 8.09 11.96 -11.53
C ARG A 76 8.13 13.47 -11.70
N GLU A 77 7.11 14.05 -12.30
CA GLU A 77 7.01 15.50 -12.51
C GLU A 77 6.98 16.25 -11.18
N GLU A 78 6.17 15.81 -10.23
CA GLU A 78 5.96 16.51 -8.95
C GLU A 78 7.10 16.31 -7.95
N LEU A 79 7.72 15.12 -7.92
CA LEU A 79 8.71 14.76 -6.89
C LEU A 79 10.15 14.70 -7.43
N GLY A 80 10.36 14.90 -8.73
CA GLY A 80 11.67 14.80 -9.35
C GLY A 80 12.25 13.38 -9.30
N ILE A 81 11.40 12.35 -9.36
CA ILE A 81 11.84 10.96 -9.38
C ILE A 81 12.62 10.70 -10.68
N PRO A 82 13.87 10.18 -10.60
CA PRO A 82 14.66 9.88 -11.79
C PRO A 82 13.99 8.91 -12.76
N ALA A 83 14.31 9.02 -14.05
CA ALA A 83 13.74 8.17 -15.09
C ALA A 83 14.09 6.67 -14.90
N ASN A 84 15.27 6.37 -14.33
CA ASN A 84 15.73 5.01 -14.04
C ASN A 84 15.13 4.42 -12.74
N GLN A 85 14.10 5.06 -12.18
CA GLN A 85 13.42 4.59 -10.99
C GLN A 85 11.98 4.19 -11.35
N GLU A 86 11.69 2.91 -11.15
CA GLU A 86 10.33 2.37 -11.22
C GLU A 86 9.59 2.71 -9.91
N VAL A 87 8.40 3.28 -10.03
CA VAL A 87 7.53 3.52 -8.87
C VAL A 87 6.82 2.22 -8.51
N ILE A 88 7.12 1.69 -7.32
CA ILE A 88 6.54 0.43 -6.83
C ILE A 88 5.19 0.67 -6.16
N CYS A 89 5.14 1.63 -5.23
CA CYS A 89 3.92 1.99 -4.52
C CYS A 89 4.05 3.34 -3.79
N GLY A 90 2.91 3.86 -3.36
CA GLY A 90 2.83 4.88 -2.32
C GLY A 90 2.53 4.25 -0.95
N VAL A 91 2.88 4.97 0.11
CA VAL A 91 2.54 4.61 1.48
C VAL A 91 1.98 5.85 2.18
N ALA A 92 0.69 5.83 2.48
CA ALA A 92 0.05 6.81 3.35
C ALA A 92 0.43 6.53 4.80
N LEU A 93 0.88 7.55 5.53
CA LEU A 93 1.39 7.45 6.90
C LEU A 93 0.69 8.47 7.81
N GLY A 94 0.23 8.04 8.97
CA GLY A 94 -0.35 8.95 9.95
C GLY A 94 -1.06 8.27 11.10
N TYR A 95 -2.03 8.99 11.67
CA TYR A 95 -2.86 8.51 12.77
C TYR A 95 -4.29 8.29 12.26
N PRO A 96 -4.84 7.08 12.42
CA PRO A 96 -6.13 6.74 11.84
C PRO A 96 -7.28 7.47 12.55
N ASP A 97 -8.31 7.83 11.80
CA ASP A 97 -9.61 8.16 12.37
C ASP A 97 -10.30 6.86 12.84
N PRO A 98 -10.53 6.67 14.15
CA PRO A 98 -11.16 5.46 14.67
C PRO A 98 -12.64 5.34 14.31
N THR A 99 -13.27 6.44 13.88
CA THR A 99 -14.69 6.48 13.48
C THR A 99 -14.88 6.12 12.01
N TYR A 100 -13.82 6.13 11.22
CA TYR A 100 -13.89 5.80 9.80
C TYR A 100 -14.17 4.31 9.58
N LYS A 101 -15.34 3.99 9.01
CA LYS A 101 -15.79 2.61 8.74
C LYS A 101 -14.87 1.79 7.82
N GLY A 102 -13.90 2.42 7.15
CA GLY A 102 -12.85 1.70 6.41
C GLY A 102 -11.87 0.99 7.35
N ASN A 103 -11.52 1.62 8.47
CA ASN A 103 -10.49 1.16 9.40
C ASN A 103 -10.96 0.02 10.33
N ILE A 104 -12.27 -0.17 10.42
CA ILE A 104 -12.90 -1.25 11.21
C ILE A 104 -12.89 -2.58 10.45
N PHE A 105 -12.66 -2.56 9.13
CA PHE A 105 -12.59 -3.77 8.34
C PHE A 105 -11.41 -4.67 8.80
N ARG A 106 -11.65 -5.98 8.84
CA ARG A 106 -10.61 -6.98 9.10
C ARG A 106 -10.63 -7.98 7.95
N ALA A 107 -9.56 -8.00 7.18
CA ALA A 107 -9.39 -8.96 6.10
C ALA A 107 -9.26 -10.37 6.69
N LYS A 108 -10.02 -11.33 6.16
CA LYS A 108 -9.81 -12.75 6.48
C LYS A 108 -8.49 -13.19 5.85
N LYS A 109 -7.67 -13.90 6.63
CA LYS A 109 -6.47 -14.57 6.14
C LYS A 109 -6.81 -16.02 5.82
N GLU A 110 -6.17 -16.58 4.79
CA GLU A 110 -6.27 -18.00 4.49
C GLU A 110 -5.74 -18.82 5.69
N PRO A 111 -6.39 -19.94 6.05
CA PRO A 111 -5.85 -20.88 7.01
C PRO A 111 -4.44 -21.33 6.62
N PHE A 112 -3.55 -21.52 7.60
CA PHE A 112 -2.17 -21.93 7.32
C PHE A 112 -2.09 -23.24 6.52
N THR A 113 -3.06 -24.14 6.71
CA THR A 113 -3.19 -25.41 5.99
C THR A 113 -3.40 -25.24 4.48
N ASN A 114 -3.87 -24.08 4.03
CA ASN A 114 -4.07 -23.78 2.60
C ASN A 114 -2.82 -23.17 1.96
N VAL A 115 -1.86 -22.68 2.76
CA VAL A 115 -0.67 -21.95 2.26
C VAL A 115 0.65 -22.61 2.64
N VAL A 116 0.63 -23.64 3.50
CA VAL A 116 1.80 -24.41 3.91
C VAL A 116 1.56 -25.90 3.64
N ARG A 117 2.51 -26.54 2.96
CA ARG A 117 2.58 -28.00 2.82
C ARG A 117 3.76 -28.54 3.63
N PHE A 118 3.48 -29.37 4.62
CA PHE A 118 4.49 -30.13 5.34
C PHE A 118 4.87 -31.37 4.53
N VAL A 119 6.16 -31.68 4.48
CA VAL A 119 6.71 -32.89 3.87
C VAL A 119 7.65 -33.54 4.88
N ASP A 120 7.47 -34.83 5.12
CA ASP A 120 8.38 -35.61 5.94
C ASP A 120 9.74 -35.75 5.22
N ALA A 121 10.81 -35.88 6.01
CA ALA A 121 12.18 -36.02 5.51
C ALA A 121 12.45 -37.41 4.92
#